data_AF-A0A7W1HSJ1-F1
#
_entry.id   AF-A0A7W1HSJ1-F1
#
_cell.length_a   1.000
_cell.length_b   1.000
_cell.length_c   1.000
_cell.angle_alpha   90.00
_cell.angle_beta   90.00
_cell.angle_gamma   90.00
#
_symmetry.space_group_name_H-M   'P 1'
#
loop_
_entity.id
_entity.type
_entity.pdbx_description
1 polymer ?
#
loop_
_entity_poly.entity_id
_entity_poly.type
_entity_poly.pdbx_seq_one_letter_code
_entity_poly.pdbx_strand_id
1 'polypeptide(L)'
;MNKIPCIICSRPDREAIDHAIARGQSLREVGNRFGIQHTAVFRHKRDHTPHEIATLGGAHKVQDRGTALARLESLYTTAEKLLKKALKNDTSVNGQVQVVKEVRSCLELIAKMTGELNERPQTVNLMLAPEWLSVRAALFEALIPYPNALEAVAGRLGALKDKPKELVR
;
A
#
# COMPACT_ATOMS: atom_id res chain seq x y z
N MET A 1 -2.89 -31.78 42.88
CA MET A 1 -3.23 -31.73 41.44
C MET A 1 -2.27 -32.61 40.67
N ASN A 2 -2.74 -33.71 40.09
CA ASN A 2 -1.91 -34.58 39.26
C ASN A 2 -1.51 -33.81 38.00
N LYS A 3 -0.22 -33.49 37.84
CA LYS A 3 0.29 -32.75 36.69
C LYS A 3 0.30 -33.72 35.51
N ILE A 4 -0.73 -33.66 34.67
CA ILE A 4 -0.79 -34.47 33.44
C ILE A 4 0.48 -34.18 32.65
N PRO A 5 1.28 -35.18 32.27
CA PRO A 5 2.50 -34.96 31.53
C PRO A 5 2.16 -34.31 30.18
N CYS A 6 2.74 -33.14 29.91
CA CYS A 6 2.56 -32.47 28.63
C CYS A 6 3.34 -33.24 27.56
N ILE A 7 2.61 -33.79 26.58
CA ILE A 7 3.21 -34.54 25.47
C ILE A 7 4.19 -33.69 24.66
N ILE A 8 4.00 -32.36 24.59
CA ILE A 8 4.86 -31.46 23.80
C ILE A 8 6.21 -31.23 24.48
N CYS A 9 6.25 -31.22 25.82
CA CYS A 9 7.48 -31.04 26.58
C CYS A 9 8.46 -32.21 26.41
N SER A 10 7.96 -33.40 26.08
CA SER A 10 8.77 -34.62 25.92
C SER A 10 9.13 -34.94 24.47
N ARG A 11 8.79 -34.06 23.53
CA ARG A 11 9.08 -34.27 22.11
C ARG A 11 10.43 -33.69 21.69
N PRO A 12 11.12 -34.29 20.71
CA PRO A 12 12.36 -33.75 20.16
C PRO A 12 12.16 -32.45 19.36
N ASP A 13 10.96 -32.21 18.81
CA ASP A 13 10.62 -31.01 18.03
C ASP A 13 9.98 -29.89 18.88
N ARG A 14 10.10 -29.97 20.22
CA ARG A 14 9.54 -29.00 21.16
C ARG A 14 9.92 -27.56 20.80
N GLU A 15 11.19 -27.29 20.54
CA GLU A 15 11.67 -25.94 20.22
C GLU A 15 11.00 -25.38 18.94
N ALA A 16 10.78 -26.24 17.94
CA ALA A 16 10.11 -25.85 16.71
C ALA A 16 8.63 -25.49 16.95
N ILE A 17 7.97 -26.21 17.86
CA ILE A 17 6.60 -25.95 18.28
C ILE A 17 6.52 -24.66 19.10
N ASP A 18 7.41 -24.47 20.07
CA ASP A 18 7.51 -23.25 20.88
C ASP A 18 7.75 -22.03 19.98
N HIS A 19 8.63 -22.15 18.98
CA HIS A 19 8.90 -21.09 18.00
C HIS A 19 7.74 -20.85 17.03
N ALA A 20 6.93 -21.86 16.71
CA ALA A 20 5.71 -21.69 15.90
C ALA A 20 4.64 -20.91 16.69
N ILE A 21 4.47 -21.23 17.96
CA ILE A 21 3.58 -20.52 18.89
C ILE A 21 4.07 -19.08 19.11
N ALA A 22 5.38 -18.87 19.28
CA ALA A 22 6.04 -17.57 19.42
C ALA A 22 5.73 -16.63 18.25
N ARG A 23 5.74 -17.18 17.03
CA ARG A 23 5.49 -16.48 15.78
C ARG A 23 4.02 -16.14 15.55
N GLY A 24 3.14 -16.39 16.55
CA GLY A 24 1.72 -16.05 16.45
C GLY A 24 0.94 -16.90 15.44
N GLN A 25 1.47 -18.06 15.03
CA GLN A 25 0.72 -19.00 14.17
C GLN A 25 -0.53 -19.48 14.93
N SER A 26 -1.62 -19.76 14.20
CA SER A 26 -2.81 -20.26 14.87
C SER A 26 -2.51 -21.62 15.49
N LEU A 27 -3.01 -21.86 16.72
CA LEU A 27 -2.78 -23.14 17.41
C LEU A 27 -3.32 -24.33 16.60
N ARG A 28 -4.29 -24.09 15.71
CA ARG A 28 -4.87 -25.09 14.83
C ARG A 28 -3.93 -25.45 13.69
N GLU A 29 -3.29 -24.47 13.05
CA GLU A 29 -2.25 -24.71 12.06
C GLU A 29 -1.03 -25.39 12.67
N VAL A 30 -0.60 -24.96 13.86
CA VAL A 30 0.50 -25.62 14.60
C VAL A 30 0.13 -27.08 14.88
N GLY A 31 -1.10 -27.33 15.37
CA GLY A 31 -1.59 -28.69 15.59
C GLY A 31 -1.56 -29.54 14.33
N ASN A 32 -2.09 -29.03 13.22
CA ASN A 32 -2.10 -29.74 11.94
C ASN A 32 -0.69 -30.03 11.42
N ARG A 33 0.23 -29.06 11.52
CA ARG A 33 1.60 -29.17 11.04
C ARG A 33 2.41 -30.23 11.78
N PHE A 34 2.27 -30.29 13.10
CA PHE A 34 3.05 -31.19 13.95
C PHE A 34 2.29 -32.48 14.32
N GLY A 35 1.06 -32.66 13.82
CA GLY A 35 0.22 -33.82 14.13
C GLY A 35 -0.26 -33.86 15.58
N ILE A 36 -0.47 -32.70 16.19
CA ILE A 36 -0.84 -32.54 17.60
C ILE A 36 -2.25 -31.98 17.71
N GLN A 37 -3.03 -32.48 18.67
CA GLN A 37 -4.36 -31.89 18.90
C GLN A 37 -4.25 -30.44 19.36
N HIS A 38 -5.09 -29.58 18.78
CA HIS A 38 -5.20 -28.16 19.11
C HIS A 38 -5.29 -27.91 20.63
N THR A 39 -6.07 -28.72 21.34
CA THR A 39 -6.25 -28.64 22.80
C THR A 39 -4.95 -28.91 23.58
N ALA A 40 -4.09 -29.79 23.08
CA ALA A 40 -2.77 -30.05 23.66
C ALA A 40 -1.81 -28.88 23.41
N VAL A 41 -1.81 -28.30 22.20
CA VAL A 41 -1.02 -27.10 21.86
C VAL A 41 -1.45 -25.90 22.73
N PHE A 42 -2.75 -25.74 22.96
CA PHE A 42 -3.29 -24.69 23.83
C PHE A 42 -2.83 -24.83 25.28
N ARG A 43 -2.94 -26.03 25.86
CA ARG A 43 -2.50 -26.29 27.25
C ARG A 43 -1.00 -26.07 27.40
N HIS A 44 -0.21 -26.51 26.43
CA HIS A 44 1.22 -26.26 26.39
C HIS A 44 1.58 -24.77 26.34
N LYS A 45 0.91 -23.99 25.47
CA LYS A 45 1.08 -22.54 25.40
C LYS A 45 0.82 -21.85 26.74
N ARG A 46 -0.27 -22.25 27.41
CA ARG A 46 -0.73 -21.64 28.66
C ARG A 46 0.18 -21.98 29.84
N ASP A 47 0.63 -23.22 29.94
CA ASP A 47 1.21 -23.76 31.17
C ASP A 47 2.74 -23.95 31.11
N HIS A 48 3.33 -23.98 29.91
CA HIS A 48 4.72 -24.42 29.70
C HIS A 48 5.56 -23.55 28.76
N THR A 49 4.96 -22.61 28.02
CA THR A 49 5.73 -21.68 27.17
C THR A 49 6.31 -20.55 28.03
N PRO A 50 7.62 -20.26 27.95
CA PRO A 50 8.25 -19.15 28.66
C PRO A 50 7.53 -17.82 28.39
N HIS A 51 7.33 -17.02 29.43
CA HIS A 51 6.57 -15.77 29.38
C HIS A 51 7.09 -14.78 28.33
N GLU A 52 8.40 -14.77 28.06
CA GLU A 52 9.05 -13.93 27.05
C GLU A 52 8.65 -14.26 25.60
N ILE A 53 8.24 -15.52 25.35
CA ILE A 53 7.83 -16.02 24.03
C ILE A 53 6.33 -15.74 23.80
N ALA A 54 5.53 -15.75 24.86
CA ALA A 54 4.09 -15.49 24.79
C ALA A 54 3.76 -14.02 24.41
N THR A 55 4.63 -13.07 24.76
CA THR A 55 4.50 -11.64 24.42
C THR A 55 4.87 -11.31 22.98
N LEU A 56 5.63 -12.16 22.28
CA LEU A 56 5.96 -11.97 20.86
C LEU A 56 4.80 -12.35 19.91
N GLY A 57 3.86 -13.17 20.38
CA GLY A 57 2.72 -13.67 19.60
C GLY A 57 1.57 -12.66 19.41
N GLY A 58 1.68 -11.43 19.92
CA GLY A 58 0.66 -10.38 19.79
C GLY A 58 0.84 -9.45 18.58
N ALA A 59 2.00 -9.45 17.93
CA ALA A 59 2.37 -8.37 17.00
C ALA A 59 3.04 -8.81 15.68
N HIS A 60 3.10 -10.11 15.36
CA HIS A 60 3.65 -10.55 14.08
C HIS A 60 2.81 -11.67 13.46
N LYS A 61 1.77 -11.28 12.71
CA LYS A 61 1.53 -12.01 11.45
C LYS A 61 2.85 -11.94 10.70
N VAL A 62 3.47 -13.10 10.50
CA VAL A 62 4.56 -13.28 9.54
C VAL A 62 4.15 -12.48 8.30
N GLN A 63 4.90 -11.43 8.00
CA GLN A 63 4.75 -10.65 6.79
C GLN A 63 4.87 -11.63 5.63
N ASP A 64 3.73 -12.05 5.10
CA ASP A 64 3.64 -12.15 3.66
C ASP A 64 4.15 -10.81 3.14
N ARG A 65 5.19 -10.83 2.31
CA ARG A 65 5.75 -9.63 1.71
C ARG A 65 4.79 -9.15 0.63
N GLY A 66 3.52 -8.94 1.01
CA GLY A 66 2.49 -8.36 0.19
C GLY A 66 2.99 -7.08 -0.45
N THR A 67 2.30 -6.70 -1.52
CA THR A 67 2.59 -5.51 -2.31
C THR A 67 2.81 -4.29 -1.41
N ALA A 68 3.57 -3.30 -1.90
CA ALA A 68 3.77 -2.05 -1.16
C ALA A 68 2.43 -1.43 -0.72
N LEU A 69 1.38 -1.59 -1.54
CA LEU A 69 0.01 -1.19 -1.23
C LEU A 69 -0.56 -1.93 -0.01
N ALA A 70 -0.46 -3.26 0.05
CA ALA A 70 -0.94 -4.05 1.19
C ALA A 70 -0.22 -3.67 2.50
N ARG A 71 1.07 -3.34 2.43
CA ARG A 71 1.83 -2.85 3.60
C ARG A 71 1.35 -1.46 4.04
N LEU A 72 1.06 -0.59 3.09
CA LEU A 72 0.56 0.75 3.34
C LEU A 72 -0.86 0.73 3.93
N GLU A 73 -1.75 -0.13 3.46
CA GLU A 73 -3.08 -0.35 4.04
C GLU A 73 -3.00 -0.86 5.50
N SER A 74 -2.05 -1.76 5.78
CA SER A 74 -1.79 -2.22 7.15
C SER A 74 -1.28 -1.09 8.05
N LEU A 75 -0.43 -0.21 7.52
CA LEU A 75 0.07 0.96 8.24
C LEU A 75 -1.07 1.95 8.50
N TYR A 76 -1.90 2.24 7.49
CA TYR A 76 -3.09 3.08 7.60
C TYR A 76 -4.03 2.58 8.71
N THR A 77 -4.36 1.29 8.70
CA THR A 77 -5.22 0.67 9.74
C THR A 77 -4.61 0.82 11.14
N THR A 78 -3.28 0.76 11.25
CA THR A 78 -2.59 0.95 12.53
C THR A 78 -2.64 2.40 12.98
N ALA A 79 -2.41 3.34 12.06
CA ALA A 79 -2.49 4.78 12.32
C ALA A 79 -3.91 5.20 12.76
N GLU A 80 -4.97 4.66 12.14
CA GLU A 80 -6.36 4.89 12.58
C GLU A 80 -6.62 4.39 14.01
N LYS A 81 -6.07 3.23 14.38
CA LYS A 81 -6.19 2.71 15.74
C LYS A 81 -5.48 3.62 16.75
N LEU A 82 -4.31 4.14 16.39
CA LEU A 82 -3.59 5.11 17.21
C LEU A 82 -4.38 6.42 17.32
N LEU A 83 -5.02 6.87 16.24
CA LEU A 83 -5.86 8.06 16.25
C LEU A 83 -7.04 7.89 17.21
N LYS A 84 -7.76 6.77 17.12
CA LYS A 84 -8.87 6.45 18.03
C LYS A 84 -8.43 6.39 19.49
N LYS A 85 -7.22 5.93 19.78
CA LYS A 85 -6.65 5.94 21.14
C LYS A 85 -6.28 7.36 21.58
N ALA A 86 -5.62 8.13 20.70
CA ALA A 86 -5.21 9.50 20.98
C ALA A 86 -6.40 10.43 21.23
N LEU A 87 -7.54 10.19 20.56
CA LEU A 87 -8.79 10.93 20.75
C LEU A 87 -9.59 10.51 22.00
N LYS A 88 -9.40 9.27 22.49
CA LYS A 88 -10.08 8.76 23.69
C LYS A 88 -9.34 9.07 24.99
N ASN A 89 -8.02 9.21 24.91
CA ASN A 89 -7.18 9.57 26.05
C ASN A 89 -6.95 11.09 26.06
N ASP A 90 -6.61 11.67 27.22
CA ASP A 90 -6.10 13.05 27.36
C ASP A 90 -4.69 13.21 26.74
N THR A 91 -4.52 12.71 25.52
CA THR A 91 -3.31 12.94 24.73
C THR A 91 -3.26 14.40 24.37
N SER A 92 -2.09 15.01 24.45
CA SER A 92 -1.91 16.41 24.07
C SER A 92 -2.45 16.67 22.65
N VAL A 93 -3.05 17.84 22.45
CA VAL A 93 -3.57 18.26 21.13
C VAL A 93 -2.51 18.13 20.05
N ASN A 94 -1.24 18.42 20.37
CA ASN A 94 -0.12 18.24 19.45
C ASN A 94 0.08 16.77 19.06
N GLY A 95 0.00 15.83 20.01
CA GLY A 95 0.07 14.40 19.72
C GLY A 95 -1.06 13.93 18.82
N GLN A 96 -2.28 14.43 19.06
CA GLN A 96 -3.43 14.14 18.21
C GLN A 96 -3.23 14.66 16.77
N VAL A 97 -2.76 15.91 16.61
CA VAL A 97 -2.46 16.50 15.29
C VAL A 97 -1.40 15.71 14.52
N GLN A 98 -0.36 15.22 15.20
CA GLN A 98 0.67 14.39 14.55
C GLN A 98 0.11 13.08 14.02
N VAL A 99 -0.75 12.39 14.78
CA VAL A 99 -1.37 11.15 14.32
C VAL A 99 -2.32 11.41 13.15
N VAL A 100 -3.08 12.51 13.17
CA VAL A 100 -3.94 12.90 12.03
C VAL A 100 -3.10 13.15 10.77
N LYS A 101 -1.95 13.82 10.89
CA LYS A 101 -1.04 14.05 9.75
C LYS A 101 -0.55 12.73 9.16
N GLU A 102 -0.20 11.76 9.99
CA GLU A 102 0.28 10.46 9.52
C GLU A 102 -0.82 9.66 8.80
N VAL A 103 -2.04 9.67 9.34
CA VAL A 103 -3.22 9.06 8.70
C VAL A 103 -3.47 9.70 7.33
N ARG A 104 -3.42 11.04 7.23
CA ARG A 104 -3.58 11.77 5.96
C ARG A 104 -2.50 11.39 4.95
N SER A 105 -1.24 11.32 5.36
CA SER A 105 -0.13 10.94 4.49
C SER A 105 -0.29 9.52 3.94
N CYS A 106 -0.76 8.57 4.76
CA CYS A 106 -1.07 7.22 4.30
C CYS A 106 -2.17 7.21 3.24
N LEU A 107 -3.26 7.97 3.44
CA LEU A 107 -4.34 8.09 2.46
C LEU A 107 -3.87 8.68 1.14
N GLU A 108 -3.07 9.74 1.20
CA GLU A 108 -2.52 10.38 0.00
C GLU A 108 -1.66 9.40 -0.81
N LEU A 109 -0.80 8.61 -0.13
CA LEU A 109 0.02 7.60 -0.78
C LEU A 109 -0.81 6.46 -1.37
N ILE A 110 -1.87 6.01 -0.68
CA ILE A 110 -2.79 4.99 -1.22
C ILE A 110 -3.44 5.53 -2.49
N ALA A 111 -4.01 6.74 -2.44
CA ALA A 111 -4.68 7.34 -3.59
C ALA A 111 -3.74 7.55 -4.79
N LYS A 112 -2.47 7.90 -4.55
CA LYS A 112 -1.44 7.98 -5.60
C LYS A 112 -1.13 6.61 -6.20
N MET A 113 -1.04 5.57 -5.37
CA MET A 113 -0.75 4.21 -5.82
C MET A 113 -1.92 3.52 -6.52
N THR A 114 -3.16 3.82 -6.13
CA THR A 114 -4.39 3.32 -6.79
C THR A 114 -4.75 4.11 -8.04
N GLY A 115 -4.14 5.30 -8.22
CA GLY A 115 -4.44 6.20 -9.33
C GLY A 115 -5.71 7.03 -9.12
N GLU A 116 -6.31 6.98 -7.93
CA GLU A 116 -7.41 7.87 -7.53
C GLU A 116 -6.96 9.33 -7.44
N LEU A 117 -5.69 9.56 -7.06
CA LEU A 117 -5.03 10.86 -7.13
C LEU A 117 -4.14 10.89 -8.39
N ASN A 118 -4.70 11.35 -9.50
CA ASN A 118 -3.94 11.63 -10.71
C ASN A 118 -3.27 13.01 -10.61
N GLU A 119 -2.03 13.05 -10.14
CA GLU A 119 -1.18 14.27 -10.19
C GLU A 119 -0.52 14.49 -11.55
N ARG A 120 -0.67 13.54 -12.48
CA ARG A 120 -0.15 13.71 -13.84
C ARG A 120 -1.02 14.74 -14.56
N PRO A 121 -0.44 15.82 -15.14
CA PRO A 121 -1.17 16.60 -16.12
C PRO A 121 -1.64 15.62 -17.19
N GLN A 122 -2.95 15.53 -17.41
CA GLN A 122 -3.49 14.75 -18.51
C GLN A 122 -2.91 15.35 -19.79
N THR A 123 -1.87 14.72 -20.33
CA THR A 123 -1.33 15.07 -21.63
C THR A 123 -2.35 14.61 -22.66
N VAL A 124 -3.37 15.44 -22.89
CA VAL A 124 -4.27 15.28 -24.02
C VAL A 124 -3.37 15.25 -25.25
N ASN A 125 -3.34 14.11 -25.94
CA ASN A 125 -2.62 14.02 -27.20
C ASN A 125 -3.42 14.81 -28.25
N LEU A 126 -3.20 16.12 -28.29
CA LEU A 126 -3.91 17.05 -29.15
C LEU A 126 -3.83 16.63 -30.63
N MET A 127 -2.75 15.95 -31.03
CA MET A 127 -2.57 15.46 -32.40
C MET A 127 -3.57 14.37 -32.81
N LEU A 128 -4.14 13.64 -31.84
CA LEU A 128 -5.13 12.59 -32.07
C LEU A 128 -6.55 13.01 -31.70
N ALA A 129 -6.73 14.22 -31.15
CA ALA A 129 -8.06 14.74 -30.81
C ALA A 129 -8.86 15.01 -32.11
N PRO A 130 -10.03 14.35 -32.31
CA PRO A 130 -10.85 14.54 -33.51
C PRO A 130 -11.27 15.99 -33.75
N GLU A 131 -11.45 16.74 -32.66
CA GLU A 131 -11.80 18.16 -32.69
C GLU A 131 -10.64 19.00 -33.25
N TRP A 132 -9.39 18.65 -32.90
CA TRP A 132 -8.20 19.32 -33.43
C TRP A 132 -8.01 19.07 -34.92
N LEU A 133 -8.27 17.84 -35.37
CA LEU A 133 -8.23 17.50 -36.80
C LEU A 133 -9.26 18.31 -37.59
N SER A 134 -10.47 18.46 -37.05
CA SER A 134 -11.55 19.26 -37.65
C SER A 134 -11.17 20.74 -37.77
N VAL A 135 -10.64 21.34 -36.70
CA VAL A 135 -10.18 22.75 -36.72
C VAL A 135 -9.05 22.95 -37.73
N ARG A 136 -8.09 22.02 -37.77
CA ARG A 136 -6.98 22.08 -38.72
C ARG A 136 -7.47 21.99 -40.17
N ALA A 137 -8.40 21.08 -40.46
CA ALA A 137 -8.98 20.95 -41.79
C ALA A 137 -9.72 22.22 -42.23
N ALA A 138 -10.60 22.75 -41.37
CA ALA A 138 -11.35 23.98 -41.65
C ALA A 138 -10.43 25.20 -41.87
N LEU A 139 -9.34 25.30 -41.08
CA LEU A 139 -8.35 26.36 -41.25
C LEU A 139 -7.64 26.26 -42.61
N PHE A 140 -7.18 25.06 -42.99
CA PHE A 140 -6.51 24.88 -44.28
C PHE A 140 -7.46 25.08 -45.45
N GLU A 141 -8.71 24.65 -45.34
CA GLU A 141 -9.74 24.85 -46.35
C GLU A 141 -10.02 26.36 -46.58
N ALA A 142 -10.15 27.13 -45.50
CA ALA A 142 -10.32 28.58 -45.59
C ALA A 142 -9.12 29.32 -46.20
N LEU A 143 -7.92 28.72 -46.15
CA LEU A 143 -6.69 29.27 -46.73
C LEU A 143 -6.47 28.90 -48.19
N ILE A 144 -7.24 27.96 -48.77
CA ILE A 144 -7.13 27.55 -50.18
C ILE A 144 -7.17 28.75 -51.16
N PRO A 145 -8.05 29.75 -51.00
CA PRO A 145 -8.09 30.90 -51.91
C PRO A 145 -6.89 31.86 -51.78
N TYR A 146 -6.06 31.69 -50.75
CA TYR A 146 -4.97 32.62 -50.39
C TYR A 146 -3.61 31.89 -50.37
N PRO A 147 -3.03 31.55 -51.54
CA PRO A 147 -1.83 30.70 -51.64
C PRO A 147 -0.61 31.27 -50.90
N ASN A 148 -0.41 32.59 -50.94
CA ASN A 148 0.70 33.25 -50.24
C ASN A 148 0.56 33.14 -48.70
N ALA A 149 -0.68 33.16 -48.18
CA ALA A 149 -0.94 33.02 -46.76
C ALA A 149 -0.76 31.56 -46.30
N LEU A 150 -1.16 30.61 -47.13
CA LEU A 150 -0.95 29.18 -46.91
C LEU A 150 0.54 28.84 -46.76
N GLU A 151 1.39 29.37 -47.64
CA GLU A 151 2.84 29.16 -47.62
C GLU A 151 3.48 29.73 -46.35
N ALA A 152 3.10 30.96 -45.97
CA ALA A 152 3.57 31.59 -44.74
C ALA A 152 3.20 30.78 -43.48
N VAL A 153 1.98 30.27 -43.41
CA VAL A 153 1.51 29.43 -42.30
C VAL A 153 2.23 28.08 -42.26
N ALA A 154 2.37 27.41 -43.40
CA ALA A 154 3.07 26.13 -43.51
C ALA A 154 4.55 26.25 -43.11
N GLY A 155 5.25 27.28 -43.59
CA GLY A 155 6.63 27.56 -43.22
C GLY A 155 6.79 27.81 -41.72
N ARG A 156 5.88 28.58 -41.11
CA ARG A 156 5.92 28.85 -39.67
C ARG A 156 5.66 27.59 -38.83
N LEU A 157 4.70 26.76 -39.22
CA LEU A 157 4.40 25.50 -38.53
C LEU A 157 5.54 24.48 -38.66
N GLY A 158 6.22 24.44 -39.80
CA GLY A 158 7.43 23.62 -40.01
C GLY A 158 8.55 24.02 -39.04
N ALA A 159 8.87 25.31 -38.96
CA ALA A 159 9.90 25.82 -38.05
C ALA A 159 9.61 25.58 -36.56
N LEU A 160 8.34 25.41 -36.17
CA LEU A 160 7.96 25.07 -34.80
C LEU A 160 8.17 23.57 -34.47
N LYS A 161 8.14 22.68 -35.46
CA LYS A 161 8.43 21.25 -35.25
C LYS A 161 9.91 20.99 -34.94
N ASP A 162 10.79 21.81 -35.49
CA ASP A 162 12.25 21.67 -35.34
C ASP A 162 12.79 22.37 -34.08
N LYS A 163 11.95 23.14 -33.37
CA LYS A 163 12.35 23.77 -32.11
C LYS A 163 12.42 22.69 -31.02
N PRO A 164 13.57 22.49 -30.33
CA PRO A 164 13.64 21.54 -29.24
C PRO A 164 12.59 21.91 -28.19
N LYS A 165 11.83 20.92 -27.72
CA LYS A 165 10.89 21.09 -26.60
C LYS A 165 11.70 21.55 -25.39
N GLU A 166 11.74 22.86 -25.13
CA GLU A 166 12.18 23.37 -23.85
C GLU A 166 11.25 22.79 -22.80
N LEU A 167 11.77 21.82 -22.05
CA LEU A 167 11.16 21.26 -20.87
C LEU A 167 10.99 22.43 -19.88
N VAL A 168 9.75 22.94 -19.83
CA VAL A 168 9.31 23.84 -18.76
C VAL A 168 9.55 23.10 -17.44
N ARG A 169 10.46 23.64 -16.62
CA ARG A 169 10.74 23.19 -15.26
C ARG A 169 9.56 23.50 -14.33
#